data_AF-A0ABD4XCZ8-F1
#
_entry.id   AF-A0ABD4XCZ8-F1
#
_cell.length_a   1.000
_cell.length_b   1.000
_cell.length_c   1.000
_cell.angle_alpha   90.00
_cell.angle_beta   90.00
_cell.angle_gamma   90.00
#
_symmetry.space_group_name_H-M   'P 1'
#
loop_
_entity.id
_entity.type
_entity.pdbx_description
1 polymer ?
#
loop_
_entity_poly.entity_id
_entity_poly.type
_entity_poly.pdbx_seq_one_letter_code
_entity_poly.pdbx_strand_id
1 'polypeptide(L)'
;MIWTTKTHELAATTCQHTGASCPALERMLVALCGALDTARDMTEEDFEITGDSLLDGCTRHCPARFFASHDRIRVFCEVDTAAERSGLDRFADALLSSDAKAQPADHLPHRPCSFGEAIPLSAA
;
A
#
# COMPACT_ATOMS: atom_id res chain seq x y z
N MET A 1 -4.37 10.11 5.93
CA MET A 1 -3.80 9.98 7.29
C MET A 1 -2.33 9.63 7.13
N ILE A 2 -1.45 10.24 7.92
CA ILE A 2 -0.02 9.91 7.98
C ILE A 2 0.34 9.62 9.44
N TRP A 3 1.06 8.55 9.71
CA TRP A 3 1.51 8.17 11.05
C TRP A 3 2.81 7.37 10.96
N THR A 4 3.51 7.22 12.08
CA THR A 4 4.77 6.46 12.14
C THR A 4 4.63 5.24 13.04
N THR A 5 5.36 4.19 12.68
CA THR A 5 5.70 3.07 13.57
C THR A 5 7.16 3.24 14.02
N LYS A 6 7.74 2.21 14.65
CA LYS A 6 9.16 2.23 15.01
C LYS A 6 10.09 2.21 13.80
N THR A 7 9.66 1.58 12.71
CA THR A 7 10.52 1.28 11.56
C THR A 7 10.07 1.94 10.27
N HIS A 8 8.81 2.39 10.19
CA HIS A 8 8.24 2.94 8.96
C HIS A 8 7.43 4.23 9.23
N GLU A 9 7.44 5.14 8.27
CA GLU A 9 6.38 6.13 8.06
C GLU A 9 5.29 5.51 7.18
N LEU A 10 4.02 5.72 7.55
CA LEU A 10 2.87 5.16 6.88
C LEU A 10 1.93 6.26 6.43
N ALA A 11 1.36 6.10 5.24
CA ALA A 11 0.31 6.95 4.71
C ALA A 11 -0.86 6.09 4.26
N ALA A 12 -2.09 6.54 4.51
CA ALA A 12 -3.29 5.93 3.98
C ALA A 12 -4.32 6.96 3.55
N THR A 13 -5.00 6.69 2.44
CA THR A 13 -6.10 7.52 1.95
C THR A 13 -7.39 7.21 2.71
N THR A 14 -8.30 8.18 2.74
CA THR A 14 -9.67 7.93 3.17
C THR A 14 -10.31 6.88 2.26
N CYS A 15 -11.06 5.95 2.84
CA CYS A 15 -11.84 4.98 2.09
C CYS A 15 -13.04 5.65 1.43
N GLN A 16 -13.17 5.50 0.12
CA GLN A 16 -14.27 6.08 -0.66
C GLN A 16 -15.65 5.52 -0.28
N HIS A 17 -15.71 4.30 0.29
CA HIS A 17 -16.98 3.70 0.73
C HIS A 17 -17.46 4.23 2.08
N THR A 18 -16.54 4.48 3.02
CA THR A 18 -16.89 4.79 4.42
C THR A 18 -16.67 6.26 4.77
N GLY A 19 -15.91 7.00 3.96
CA GLY A 19 -15.50 8.38 4.28
C GLY A 19 -14.53 8.49 5.45
N ALA A 20 -13.99 7.36 5.94
CA ALA A 20 -13.04 7.28 7.06
C ALA A 20 -11.84 6.39 6.69
N SER A 21 -10.85 6.28 7.58
CA SER A 21 -9.76 5.31 7.37
C SER A 21 -10.27 3.87 7.35
N CYS A 22 -9.63 3.03 6.52
CA CYS A 22 -9.91 1.60 6.49
C CYS A 22 -9.06 0.86 7.54
N PRO A 23 -9.67 0.31 8.62
CA PRO A 23 -8.89 -0.30 9.69
C PRO A 23 -8.22 -1.62 9.28
N ALA A 24 -8.77 -2.36 8.30
CA ALA A 24 -8.13 -3.57 7.78
C ALA A 24 -6.88 -3.25 6.95
N LEU A 25 -6.92 -2.17 6.16
CA LEU A 25 -5.77 -1.66 5.42
C LEU A 25 -4.63 -1.27 6.38
N GLU A 26 -4.94 -0.49 7.42
CA GLU A 26 -3.96 -0.06 8.42
C GLU A 26 -3.29 -1.26 9.10
N ARG A 27 -4.08 -2.27 9.51
CA ARG A 27 -3.54 -3.51 10.10
C ARG A 27 -2.68 -4.29 9.11
N MET A 28 -3.09 -4.39 7.84
CA MET A 28 -2.34 -5.08 6.80
C MET A 28 -0.97 -4.43 6.56
N LEU A 29 -0.91 -3.10 6.49
CA LEU A 29 0.36 -2.38 6.36
C LEU A 29 1.29 -2.67 7.53
N VAL A 30 0.81 -2.57 8.77
CA VAL A 30 1.62 -2.83 9.96
C VAL A 30 2.11 -4.29 10.00
N ALA A 31 1.27 -5.24 9.59
CA ALA A 31 1.66 -6.65 9.52
C ALA A 31 2.77 -6.88 8.47
N LEU A 32 2.68 -6.24 7.30
CA LEU A 32 3.69 -6.32 6.25
C LEU A 32 5.02 -5.67 6.69
N CYS A 33 4.98 -4.53 7.38
CA CYS A 33 6.17 -3.92 7.99
C CYS A 33 6.88 -4.92 8.92
N GLY A 34 6.13 -5.53 9.84
CA GLY A 34 6.71 -6.50 10.78
C GLY A 34 7.24 -7.76 10.11
N ALA A 35 6.59 -8.23 9.04
CA ALA A 35 7.03 -9.38 8.27
C ALA A 35 8.38 -9.11 7.58
N LEU A 36 8.52 -7.96 6.92
CA LEU A 36 9.76 -7.57 6.24
C LEU A 36 10.90 -7.28 7.24
N ASP A 37 10.59 -6.62 8.36
CA ASP A 37 11.58 -6.39 9.43
C ASP A 37 12.13 -7.72 9.98
N THR A 38 11.26 -8.73 10.11
CA THR A 38 11.67 -10.08 10.55
C THR A 38 12.48 -10.82 9.49
N ALA A 39 12.19 -10.59 8.21
CA ALA A 39 12.85 -11.26 7.08
C ALA A 39 14.18 -10.62 6.67
N ARG A 40 14.46 -9.38 7.11
CA ARG A 40 15.57 -8.54 6.62
C ARG A 40 16.94 -9.23 6.68
N ASP A 41 17.28 -9.88 7.78
CA ASP A 41 18.59 -10.52 7.95
C ASP A 41 18.74 -11.85 7.15
N MET A 42 17.65 -12.34 6.55
CA MET A 42 17.60 -13.63 5.84
C MET A 42 17.30 -13.48 4.35
N THR A 43 17.12 -12.25 3.86
CA THR A 43 16.69 -11.96 2.50
C THR A 43 17.57 -10.89 1.88
N GLU A 44 17.74 -10.96 0.56
CA GLU A 44 18.48 -9.96 -0.20
C GLU A 44 17.70 -8.65 -0.31
N GLU A 45 18.37 -7.57 -0.72
CA GLU A 45 17.75 -6.24 -0.88
C GLU A 45 16.59 -6.25 -1.89
N ASP A 46 16.64 -7.11 -2.91
CA ASP A 46 15.62 -7.25 -3.96
C ASP A 46 14.44 -8.16 -3.57
N PHE A 47 14.43 -8.66 -2.33
CA PHE A 47 13.35 -9.51 -1.84
C PHE A 47 12.01 -8.78 -1.83
N GLU A 48 10.98 -9.45 -2.35
CA GLU A 48 9.64 -8.91 -2.44
C GLU A 48 8.57 -9.97 -2.14
N ILE A 49 7.54 -9.56 -1.40
CA ILE A 49 6.31 -10.30 -1.19
C ILE A 49 5.19 -9.58 -1.95
N THR A 50 4.53 -10.30 -2.85
CA THR A 50 3.34 -9.80 -3.56
C THR A 50 2.20 -10.77 -3.37
N GLY A 51 0.98 -10.26 -3.43
CA GLY A 51 -0.19 -11.12 -3.36
C GLY A 51 -1.50 -10.37 -3.31
N ASP A 52 -2.55 -11.17 -3.17
CA ASP A 52 -3.92 -10.71 -3.06
C ASP A 52 -4.50 -11.14 -1.71
N SER A 53 -5.46 -10.36 -1.21
CA SER A 53 -6.14 -10.61 0.07
C SER A 53 -7.58 -10.12 0.00
N LEU A 54 -8.41 -10.55 0.94
CA LEU A 54 -9.74 -10.00 1.15
C LEU A 54 -9.75 -9.24 2.48
N LEU A 55 -9.80 -7.91 2.41
CA LEU A 55 -9.78 -7.06 3.60
C LEU A 55 -11.18 -6.91 4.17
N ASP A 56 -11.35 -7.44 5.39
CA ASP A 56 -12.60 -7.38 6.14
C ASP A 56 -12.50 -6.33 7.28
N GLY A 57 -12.60 -5.06 6.89
CA GLY A 57 -12.47 -3.92 7.79
C GLY A 57 -13.74 -3.10 7.98
N CYS A 58 -14.78 -3.39 7.20
CA CYS A 58 -16.06 -2.71 7.22
C CYS A 58 -17.14 -3.63 6.64
N THR A 59 -18.36 -3.13 6.42
CA THR A 59 -19.43 -3.92 5.79
C THR A 59 -19.13 -4.33 4.34
N ARG A 60 -18.11 -3.72 3.72
CA ARG A 60 -17.54 -4.17 2.44
C ARG A 60 -16.37 -5.12 2.71
N HIS A 61 -16.35 -6.22 1.97
CA HIS A 61 -15.19 -7.10 1.86
C HIS A 61 -14.39 -6.68 0.62
N CYS A 62 -13.31 -5.93 0.82
CA CYS A 62 -12.58 -5.33 -0.30
C CYS A 62 -11.47 -6.28 -0.77
N PRO A 63 -11.49 -6.78 -2.02
CA PRO A 63 -10.33 -7.48 -2.58
C PRO A 63 -9.17 -6.50 -2.63
N ALA A 64 -7.98 -6.93 -2.23
CA ALA A 64 -6.83 -6.06 -2.15
C ALA A 64 -5.61 -6.74 -2.75
N ARG A 65 -4.73 -5.93 -3.37
CA ARG A 65 -3.44 -6.36 -3.90
C ARG A 65 -2.34 -5.62 -3.18
N PHE A 66 -1.25 -6.31 -2.85
CA PHE A 66 -0.12 -5.72 -2.14
C PHE A 66 1.22 -6.08 -2.78
N PHE A 67 2.16 -5.14 -2.63
CA PHE A 67 3.56 -5.27 -3.05
C PHE A 67 4.42 -4.77 -1.88
N ALA A 68 5.26 -5.63 -1.34
CA ALA A 68 6.02 -5.36 -0.12
C ALA A 68 7.49 -5.75 -0.34
N SER A 69 8.35 -4.74 -0.34
CA SER A 69 9.81 -4.86 -0.45
C SER A 69 10.48 -4.14 0.73
N HIS A 70 11.78 -4.34 0.94
CA HIS A 70 12.54 -3.67 2.00
C HIS A 70 12.53 -2.14 1.91
N ASP A 71 12.26 -1.58 0.73
CA ASP A 71 12.26 -0.14 0.48
C ASP A 71 10.86 0.49 0.58
N ARG A 72 9.81 -0.31 0.35
CA ARG A 72 8.45 0.20 0.24
C ARG A 72 7.41 -0.91 0.28
N ILE A 73 6.31 -0.60 0.96
CA ILE A 73 5.10 -1.44 1.02
C ILE A 73 3.93 -0.64 0.46
N ARG A 74 3.13 -1.26 -0.41
CA ARG A 74 1.89 -0.68 -0.94
C ARG A 74 0.76 -1.70 -0.88
N VAL A 75 -0.42 -1.24 -0.46
CA VAL A 75 -1.65 -2.03 -0.42
C VAL A 75 -2.77 -1.23 -1.08
N PHE A 76 -3.44 -1.85 -2.07
CA PHE A 76 -4.51 -1.24 -2.85
C PHE A 76 -5.81 -1.99 -2.62
N CYS A 77 -6.88 -1.28 -2.23
CA CYS A 77 -8.18 -1.88 -1.92
C CYS A 77 -9.16 -1.74 -3.10
N GLU A 78 -9.99 -2.75 -3.29
CA GLU A 78 -10.97 -2.89 -4.38
C GLU A 78 -10.32 -2.80 -5.77
N VAL A 79 -9.32 -3.64 -5.97
CA VAL A 79 -8.64 -3.81 -7.26
C VAL A 79 -8.78 -5.25 -7.72
N ASP A 80 -8.77 -5.45 -9.04
CA ASP A 80 -8.73 -6.78 -9.63
C ASP A 80 -7.36 -7.42 -9.38
N THR A 81 -7.34 -8.74 -9.20
CA THR A 81 -6.11 -9.55 -9.16
C THR A 81 -5.27 -9.44 -10.45
N ALA A 82 -5.90 -9.12 -11.58
CA ALA A 82 -5.24 -8.85 -12.85
C ALA A 82 -4.76 -7.38 -13.00
N ALA A 83 -4.97 -6.53 -11.98
CA ALA A 83 -4.51 -5.14 -12.04
C ALA A 83 -2.97 -5.08 -12.12
N GLU A 84 -2.49 -4.44 -13.18
CA GLU A 84 -1.07 -4.25 -13.44
C GLU A 84 -0.43 -3.35 -12.37
N ARG A 85 0.66 -3.83 -11.77
CA ARG A 85 1.42 -3.11 -10.75
C ARG A 85 1.79 -1.70 -11.20
N SER A 86 2.25 -1.54 -12.44
CA SER A 86 2.69 -0.25 -12.95
C SER A 86 1.59 0.80 -12.95
N GLY A 87 0.33 0.42 -13.18
CA GLY A 87 -0.80 1.33 -13.10
C GLY A 87 -1.12 1.73 -11.65
N LEU A 88 -1.07 0.76 -10.74
CA LEU A 88 -1.28 0.98 -9.32
C LEU A 88 -0.20 1.89 -8.71
N ASP A 89 1.05 1.69 -9.11
CA ASP A 89 2.17 2.53 -8.69
C ASP A 89 2.02 3.97 -9.20
N ARG A 90 1.63 4.17 -10.48
CA ARG A 90 1.33 5.52 -11.00
C ARG A 90 0.19 6.19 -10.24
N PHE A 91 -0.84 5.44 -9.87
CA PHE A 91 -1.94 5.96 -9.05
C PHE A 91 -1.46 6.40 -7.65
N ALA A 92 -0.65 5.58 -6.98
CA ALA A 92 -0.07 5.90 -5.68
C ALA A 92 0.84 7.14 -5.76
N ASP A 93 1.74 7.18 -6.74
CA ASP A 93 2.69 8.26 -6.94
C ASP A 93 1.97 9.59 -7.19
N ALA A 94 0.87 9.59 -7.96
CA ALA A 94 0.07 10.79 -8.20
C ALA A 94 -0.64 11.32 -6.95
N LEU A 95 -0.85 10.50 -5.92
CA LEU A 95 -1.49 10.90 -4.66
C LEU A 95 -0.48 11.34 -3.60
N LEU A 96 0.71 10.74 -3.58
CA LEU A 96 1.71 10.96 -2.53
C LEU A 96 2.87 11.86 -2.97
N SER A 97 3.21 11.90 -4.27
CA SER A 97 4.31 12.73 -4.76
C SER A 97 3.88 14.18 -4.85
N SER A 98 4.67 15.07 -4.26
CA SER A 98 4.57 16.53 -4.44
C SER A 98 5.19 17.02 -5.76
N ASP A 99 5.80 16.11 -6.53
CA ASP A 99 6.56 16.44 -7.73
C ASP A 99 5.65 16.58 -8.97
N ALA A 100 5.82 17.67 -9.73
CA ALA A 100 4.94 18.08 -10.84
C ALA A 100 5.01 17.17 -12.08
N LYS A 101 5.74 16.04 -11.99
CA LYS A 101 5.89 15.01 -13.03
C LYS A 101 4.99 13.79 -12.82
N ALA A 102 3.98 13.89 -11.94
CA ALA A 102 2.96 12.85 -11.82
C ALA A 102 2.38 12.53 -13.22
N GLN A 103 2.73 11.37 -13.76
CA GLN A 103 2.16 10.90 -15.01
C GLN A 103 0.67 10.63 -14.77
N PRO A 104 -0.21 10.94 -15.74
CA PRO A 104 -1.61 10.60 -15.60
C PRO A 104 -1.72 9.10 -15.30
N ALA A 105 -2.58 8.76 -14.34
CA ALA A 105 -2.97 7.38 -14.06
C ALA A 105 -3.87 6.84 -15.18
N ASP A 106 -3.46 7.03 -16.43
CA ASP A 106 -4.11 6.48 -17.60
C ASP A 106 -3.90 4.96 -17.56
N HIS A 107 -5.03 4.26 -17.71
CA HIS A 107 -5.18 2.81 -17.72
C HIS A 107 -5.37 2.08 -16.38
N LEU A 108 -5.93 2.72 -15.35
CA LEU A 108 -6.58 1.96 -14.29
C LEU A 108 -8.09 1.83 -14.58
N PRO A 109 -8.60 0.64 -14.95
CA PRO A 109 -10.04 0.46 -15.25
C PRO A 109 -10.91 0.74 -14.03
N HIS A 110 -10.40 0.42 -12.83
CA HIS A 110 -11.04 0.71 -11.55
C HIS A 110 -10.02 1.32 -10.59
N ARG A 111 -10.33 2.50 -10.05
CA ARG A 111 -9.50 3.17 -9.05
C ARG A 111 -9.66 2.48 -7.69
N PRO A 112 -8.57 2.27 -6.93
CA PRO A 112 -8.67 1.74 -5.58
C PRO A 112 -9.59 2.62 -4.73
N CYS A 113 -10.48 2.02 -3.95
CA CYS A 113 -11.33 2.79 -3.03
C CYS A 113 -10.56 3.33 -1.83
N SER A 114 -9.45 2.68 -1.50
CA SER A 114 -8.48 3.12 -0.49
C SER A 114 -7.11 2.58 -0.88
N PHE A 115 -6.08 3.29 -0.45
CA PHE A 115 -4.69 2.96 -0.70
C PHE A 115 -3.85 3.28 0.53
N GLY A 116 -2.83 2.47 0.78
CA GLY A 116 -1.87 2.71 1.83
C GLY A 116 -0.44 2.40 1.40
N GLU A 117 0.49 3.18 1.93
CA GLU A 117 1.94 3.05 1.74
C GLU A 117 2.65 3.00 3.08
N ALA A 118 3.74 2.24 3.14
CA ALA A 118 4.73 2.37 4.20
C ALA A 118 6.13 2.49 3.60
N ILE A 119 6.89 3.48 4.09
CA ILE A 119 8.27 3.76 3.72
C ILE A 119 9.14 3.57 4.97
N PRO A 120 10.26 2.82 4.90
CA PRO A 120 11.18 2.70 6.02
C PRO A 120 11.66 4.08 6.49
N LEU A 121 11.75 4.26 7.80
CA LEU A 121 12.45 5.40 8.36
C LEU A 121 13.93 5.22 8.02
N SER A 122 14.53 6.18 7.32
CA SER A 122 15.97 6.18 7.08
C SER A 122 16.69 5.98 8.42
N ALA A 123 17.60 5.00 8.49
CA ALA A 123 18.46 4.85 9.64
C ALA A 123 19.19 6.19 9.86
N ALA A 124 18.96 6.81 11.03
CA ALA A 124 19.67 8.01 11.45
C ALA A 124 21.16 7.72 11.66
#